data_AF-A0A6B3CB52-F1
#
_entry.id   AF-A0A6B3CB52-F1
#
_cell.length_a   1.000
_cell.length_b   1.000
_cell.length_c   1.000
_cell.angle_alpha   90.00
_cell.angle_beta   90.00
_cell.angle_gamma   90.00
#
_symmetry.space_group_name_H-M   'P 1'
#
loop_
_entity.id
_entity.type
_entity.pdbx_description
1 polymer ?
#
loop_
_entity_poly.entity_id
_entity_poly.type
_entity_poly.pdbx_seq_one_letter_code
_entity_poly.pdbx_strand_id
1 'polypeptide(L)'
;RVRLLHDYRAIDDDPASLAWIDEAVDRNSRTELAALKTNVELAHAAEDLTFSFEDTVQIDGSAKDVFDFVNRADLWPERLPHVAVVRLTEDTPGLQELEMDTTHSKDGATHTTKSYRVTFPHEKIAYKQTVLPALMTLHTGYWT
;
A
#
# COMPACT_ATOMS: atom_id res chain seq x y z
N ARG A 1 26.99 -6.25 6.55
CA ARG A 1 27.35 -4.91 6.01
C ARG A 1 26.67 -4.74 4.65
N VAL A 2 25.84 -3.72 4.48
CA VAL A 2 25.15 -3.42 3.21
C VAL A 2 25.90 -2.29 2.48
N ARG A 3 26.00 -2.39 1.15
CA ARG A 3 26.58 -1.35 0.29
C ARG A 3 25.63 -1.11 -0.87
N LEU A 4 25.35 0.15 -1.16
CA LEU A 4 24.56 0.60 -2.31
C LEU A 4 25.47 1.43 -3.21
N LEU A 5 25.56 1.05 -4.48
CA LEU A 5 26.43 1.67 -5.49
C LEU A 5 25.54 2.16 -6.63
N HIS A 6 25.88 3.33 -7.17
CA HIS A 6 25.17 3.93 -8.29
C HIS A 6 26.16 4.26 -9.40
N ASP A 7 25.69 4.15 -10.63
CA ASP A 7 26.36 4.62 -11.83
C ASP A 7 25.30 5.40 -12.64
N TYR A 8 25.58 6.66 -12.93
CA TYR A 8 24.62 7.59 -13.55
C TYR A 8 25.35 8.62 -14.39
N ARG A 9 24.61 9.20 -15.34
CA ARG A 9 25.07 10.30 -16.20
C ARG A 9 23.97 11.33 -16.36
N ALA A 10 24.37 12.58 -16.57
CA ALA A 10 23.46 13.60 -17.07
C ALA A 10 23.18 13.40 -18.56
N ILE A 11 22.06 13.94 -19.04
CA ILE A 11 21.83 14.11 -20.46
C ILE A 11 22.89 15.10 -20.98
N ASP A 12 23.52 14.76 -22.10
CA ASP A 12 24.61 15.53 -22.73
C ASP A 12 25.80 15.86 -21.81
N ASP A 13 25.97 15.10 -20.71
CA ASP A 13 27.01 15.32 -19.70
C ASP A 13 26.99 16.74 -19.10
N ASP A 14 25.79 17.34 -19.03
CA ASP A 14 25.59 18.66 -18.45
C ASP A 14 26.06 18.70 -16.98
N PRO A 15 27.06 19.55 -16.63
CA PRO A 15 27.62 19.56 -15.28
C PRO A 15 26.62 19.97 -14.18
N ALA A 16 25.67 20.85 -14.50
CA ALA A 16 24.69 21.31 -13.51
C ALA A 16 23.67 20.20 -13.20
N SER A 17 23.19 19.50 -14.24
CA SER A 17 22.34 18.33 -14.09
C SER A 17 23.06 17.20 -13.37
N LEU A 18 24.35 16.98 -13.65
CA LEU A 18 25.13 15.94 -12.96
C LEU A 18 25.27 16.23 -11.46
N ALA A 19 25.53 17.49 -11.08
CA ALA A 19 25.57 17.89 -9.69
C ALA A 19 24.22 17.69 -8.99
N TRP A 20 23.12 18.02 -9.68
CA TRP A 20 21.77 17.78 -9.15
C TRP A 20 21.47 16.28 -8.98
N ILE A 21 21.89 15.44 -9.92
CA ILE A 21 21.73 13.98 -9.83
C ILE A 21 22.54 13.44 -8.64
N ASP A 22 23.78 13.89 -8.45
CA ASP A 22 24.62 13.46 -7.32
C ASP A 22 23.96 13.78 -5.97
N GLU A 23 23.46 15.00 -5.79
CA GLU A 23 22.74 15.41 -4.57
C GLU A 23 21.47 14.59 -4.34
N ALA A 24 20.69 14.35 -5.41
CA ALA A 24 19.48 13.55 -5.34
C ALA A 24 19.79 12.10 -4.95
N VAL A 25 20.82 11.51 -5.56
CA VAL A 25 21.26 10.14 -5.29
C VAL A 25 21.82 10.00 -3.88
N ASP A 26 22.71 10.89 -3.41
CA ASP A 26 23.27 10.80 -2.06
C ASP A 26 22.18 10.91 -0.98
N ARG A 27 21.31 11.91 -1.09
CA ARG A 27 20.20 12.11 -0.15
C ARG A 27 19.27 10.91 -0.13
N ASN A 28 18.84 10.44 -1.30
CA ASN A 28 17.92 9.32 -1.39
C ASN A 28 18.55 8.02 -0.87
N SER A 29 19.80 7.75 -1.24
CA SER A 29 20.56 6.57 -0.79
C SER A 29 20.68 6.49 0.73
N ARG A 30 20.94 7.63 1.39
CA ARG A 30 21.03 7.69 2.86
C ARG A 30 19.68 7.41 3.50
N THR A 31 18.61 8.02 3.00
CA THR A 31 17.26 7.79 3.50
C THR A 31 16.85 6.33 3.30
N GLU A 32 17.10 5.75 2.13
CA GLU A 32 16.79 4.36 1.82
C GLU A 32 17.57 3.38 2.69
N LEU A 33 18.89 3.56 2.85
CA LEU A 33 19.71 2.67 3.69
C LEU A 33 19.34 2.77 5.17
N ALA A 34 18.99 3.97 5.66
CA ALA A 34 18.50 4.14 7.03
C ALA A 34 17.16 3.43 7.23
N ALA A 35 16.20 3.63 6.32
CA ALA A 35 14.91 2.96 6.35
C ALA A 35 15.07 1.43 6.23
N LEU A 36 15.97 0.95 5.36
CA LEU A 36 16.28 -0.48 5.23
C LEU A 36 16.79 -1.06 6.54
N LYS A 37 17.77 -0.41 7.19
CA LYS A 37 18.30 -0.87 8.49
C LYS A 37 17.18 -0.95 9.52
N THR A 38 16.43 0.14 9.71
CA THR A 38 15.35 0.20 10.69
C THR A 38 14.29 -0.87 10.41
N ASN A 39 13.85 -1.02 9.17
CA ASN A 39 12.80 -1.98 8.82
C ASN A 39 13.27 -3.43 8.92
N VAL A 40 14.52 -3.74 8.54
CA VAL A 40 15.05 -5.10 8.67
C VAL A 40 15.26 -5.47 10.15
N GLU A 41 15.78 -4.55 10.96
CA GLU A 41 15.96 -4.80 12.39
C GLU A 41 14.63 -4.90 13.11
N LEU A 42 13.65 -4.05 12.76
CA LEU A 42 12.29 -4.16 13.26
C LEU A 42 11.66 -5.47 12.79
N ALA A 43 11.71 -5.83 11.51
CA ALA A 43 11.11 -7.06 11.00
C ALA A 43 11.71 -8.33 11.64
N HIS A 44 13.02 -8.33 11.88
CA HIS A 44 13.68 -9.43 12.59
C HIS A 44 13.31 -9.46 14.08
N ALA A 45 13.28 -8.30 14.76
CA ALA A 45 12.83 -8.21 16.14
C ALA A 45 11.32 -8.45 16.31
N ALA A 46 10.56 -8.24 15.24
CA ALA A 46 9.13 -8.39 15.11
C ALA A 46 8.77 -9.70 14.39
N GLU A 47 9.68 -10.67 14.31
CA GLU A 47 9.37 -11.98 13.72
C GLU A 47 8.21 -12.64 14.48
N ASP A 48 8.18 -12.50 15.80
CA ASP A 48 7.06 -12.91 16.67
C ASP A 48 5.83 -11.96 16.60
N LEU A 49 5.99 -10.75 16.03
CA LEU A 49 4.92 -9.74 15.89
C LEU A 49 4.35 -9.70 14.47
N THR A 50 4.98 -10.38 13.51
CA THR A 50 4.57 -10.46 12.11
C THR A 50 3.89 -11.79 11.89
N PHE A 51 2.61 -11.75 11.56
CA PHE A 51 1.85 -12.93 11.20
C PHE A 51 1.03 -12.66 9.94
N SER A 52 0.67 -13.73 9.24
CA SER A 52 -0.20 -13.70 8.07
C SER A 52 -1.27 -14.76 8.22
N PHE A 53 -2.46 -14.46 7.73
CA PHE A 53 -3.57 -15.38 7.65
C PHE A 53 -4.37 -15.10 6.37
N GLU A 54 -5.24 -16.03 6.00
CA GLU A 54 -6.13 -15.92 4.86
C GLU A 54 -7.51 -16.45 5.25
N ASP A 55 -8.55 -15.75 4.81
CA ASP A 55 -9.93 -16.22 4.88
C ASP A 55 -10.43 -16.49 3.45
N THR A 56 -10.97 -17.70 3.22
CA THR A 56 -11.45 -18.12 1.90
C THR A 56 -12.95 -18.41 1.94
N VAL A 57 -13.67 -17.97 0.91
CA VAL A 57 -15.09 -18.31 0.69
C VAL A 57 -15.29 -18.88 -0.71
N GLN A 58 -16.26 -19.78 -0.87
CA GLN A 58 -16.64 -20.33 -2.18
C GLN A 58 -17.84 -19.56 -2.72
N ILE A 59 -17.75 -19.13 -3.98
CA ILE A 59 -18.77 -18.32 -4.65
C ILE A 59 -19.14 -19.03 -5.95
N ASP A 60 -20.43 -19.38 -6.10
CA ASP A 60 -20.98 -19.90 -7.36
C ASP A 60 -21.29 -18.72 -8.30
N GLY A 61 -20.25 -18.20 -8.95
CA GLY A 61 -20.30 -17.00 -9.79
C GLY A 61 -19.02 -16.80 -10.59
N SER A 62 -18.94 -15.71 -11.36
CA SER A 62 -17.73 -15.42 -12.14
C SER A 62 -16.69 -14.67 -11.31
N ALA A 63 -15.40 -14.98 -11.53
CA ALA A 63 -14.30 -14.25 -10.90
C ALA A 63 -14.35 -12.75 -11.20
N LYS A 64 -14.81 -12.38 -12.41
CA LYS A 64 -15.02 -10.99 -12.81
C LYS A 64 -16.02 -10.26 -11.91
N ASP A 65 -17.16 -10.87 -11.59
CA ASP A 65 -18.19 -10.19 -10.80
C ASP A 65 -17.73 -9.97 -9.35
N VAL A 66 -17.00 -10.95 -8.79
CA VAL A 66 -16.41 -10.85 -7.45
C VAL A 66 -15.28 -9.81 -7.43
N PHE A 67 -14.40 -9.84 -8.44
CA PHE A 67 -13.35 -8.84 -8.61
C PHE A 67 -13.94 -7.44 -8.72
N ASP A 68 -14.95 -7.24 -9.56
CA ASP A 68 -15.60 -5.95 -9.76
C ASP A 68 -16.23 -5.42 -8.47
N PHE A 69 -16.79 -6.30 -7.62
CA PHE A 69 -17.32 -5.93 -6.32
C PHE A 69 -16.24 -5.32 -5.41
N VAL A 70 -15.06 -5.93 -5.35
CA VAL A 70 -13.94 -5.47 -4.52
C VAL A 70 -13.22 -4.26 -5.16
N ASN A 71 -13.07 -4.27 -6.48
CA ASN A 71 -12.42 -3.22 -7.24
C ASN A 71 -13.21 -1.90 -7.16
N ARG A 72 -14.55 -1.96 -7.27
CA ARG A 72 -15.46 -0.81 -7.16
C ARG A 72 -15.74 -0.42 -5.72
N ALA A 73 -14.67 -0.04 -5.02
CA ALA A 73 -14.72 0.38 -3.62
C ALA A 73 -15.49 1.68 -3.41
N ASP A 74 -15.63 2.51 -4.44
CA ASP A 74 -16.49 3.69 -4.44
C ASP A 74 -17.95 3.37 -4.08
N LEU A 75 -18.40 2.14 -4.36
CA LEU A 75 -19.76 1.67 -4.09
C LEU A 75 -19.90 0.96 -2.75
N TRP A 76 -18.81 0.81 -1.97
CA TRP A 76 -18.86 0.12 -0.69
C TRP A 76 -19.78 0.76 0.36
N PRO A 77 -19.94 2.10 0.46
CA PRO A 77 -20.89 2.69 1.41
C PRO A 77 -22.34 2.22 1.21
N GLU A 78 -22.70 1.80 -0.01
CA GLU A 78 -24.03 1.28 -0.35
C GLU A 78 -24.13 -0.24 -0.16
N ARG A 79 -22.99 -0.94 -0.12
CA ARG A 79 -22.90 -2.41 -0.17
C ARG A 79 -22.45 -3.05 1.14
N LEU A 80 -21.66 -2.34 1.93
CA LEU A 80 -21.01 -2.84 3.14
C LEU A 80 -21.49 -2.03 4.35
N PRO A 81 -22.19 -2.67 5.32
CA PRO A 81 -22.85 -1.95 6.41
C PRO A 81 -21.90 -1.27 7.40
N HIS A 82 -20.61 -1.62 7.39
CA HIS A 82 -19.58 -1.05 8.26
C HIS A 82 -18.79 0.08 7.59
N VAL A 83 -19.03 0.38 6.31
CA VAL A 83 -18.35 1.43 5.56
C VAL A 83 -19.27 2.64 5.50
N ALA A 84 -18.85 3.74 6.13
CA ALA A 84 -19.64 4.96 6.17
C ALA A 84 -19.36 5.87 4.97
N VAL A 85 -18.08 6.04 4.63
CA VAL A 85 -17.62 6.94 3.55
C VAL A 85 -16.45 6.31 2.82
N VAL A 86 -16.40 6.49 1.50
CA VAL A 86 -15.24 6.15 0.67
C VAL A 86 -14.84 7.37 -0.17
N ARG A 87 -13.53 7.57 -0.27
CA ARG A 87 -12.88 8.47 -1.23
C ARG A 87 -11.89 7.63 -2.03
N LEU A 88 -12.27 7.33 -3.27
CA LEU A 88 -11.46 6.53 -4.20
C LEU A 88 -10.98 7.43 -5.34
N THR A 89 -9.66 7.44 -5.59
CA THR A 89 -9.07 8.04 -6.79
C THR A 89 -8.27 7.00 -7.56
N GLU A 90 -8.24 7.16 -8.88
CA GLU A 90 -7.53 6.27 -9.82
C GLU A 90 -7.04 7.10 -11.01
N ASP A 91 -5.95 7.85 -10.79
CA ASP A 91 -5.37 8.69 -11.84
C ASP A 91 -4.68 7.85 -12.93
N THR A 92 -4.20 6.66 -12.56
CA THR A 92 -3.60 5.67 -13.47
C THR A 92 -4.41 4.38 -13.39
N PRO A 93 -4.90 3.83 -14.53
CA PRO A 93 -5.66 2.58 -14.52
C PRO A 93 -4.93 1.45 -13.80
N GLY A 94 -5.61 0.83 -12.85
CA GLY A 94 -5.08 -0.25 -12.01
C GLY A 94 -4.29 0.21 -10.78
N LEU A 95 -4.10 1.52 -10.58
CA LEU A 95 -3.46 2.09 -9.39
C LEU A 95 -4.42 3.02 -8.65
N GLN A 96 -4.88 2.55 -7.50
CA GLN A 96 -5.93 3.22 -6.74
C GLN A 96 -5.41 3.74 -5.41
N GLU A 97 -5.93 4.88 -5.01
CA GLU A 97 -5.83 5.41 -3.65
C GLU A 97 -7.22 5.37 -3.02
N LEU A 98 -7.33 4.61 -1.93
CA LEU A 98 -8.57 4.37 -1.22
C LEU A 98 -8.45 4.89 0.21
N GLU A 99 -9.21 5.93 0.53
CA GLU A 99 -9.47 6.36 1.90
C GLU A 99 -10.90 6.00 2.28
N MET A 100 -11.10 5.44 3.47
CA MET A 100 -12.42 5.06 3.94
C MET A 100 -12.59 5.29 5.44
N ASP A 101 -13.82 5.64 5.81
CA ASP A 101 -14.28 5.69 7.19
C ASP A 101 -15.10 4.43 7.49
N THR A 102 -14.65 3.67 8.47
CA THR A 102 -15.36 2.49 8.96
C THR A 102 -15.88 2.71 10.37
N THR A 103 -17.15 2.41 10.60
CA THR A 103 -17.79 2.47 11.92
C THR A 103 -17.70 1.11 12.60
N HIS A 104 -17.02 1.05 13.75
CA HIS A 104 -17.04 -0.15 14.57
C HIS A 104 -18.38 -0.26 15.30
N SER A 105 -19.05 -1.39 15.12
CA SER A 105 -20.37 -1.66 15.71
C SER A 105 -20.36 -1.81 17.24
N LYS A 106 -19.19 -1.95 17.87
CA LYS A 106 -19.08 -2.21 19.32
C LYS A 106 -18.89 -0.95 20.17
N ASP A 107 -18.25 0.09 19.65
CA ASP A 107 -17.96 1.34 20.36
C ASP A 107 -18.53 2.58 19.65
N GLY A 108 -19.06 2.43 18.43
CA GLY A 108 -19.55 3.53 17.60
C GLY A 108 -18.45 4.45 17.08
N ALA A 109 -17.17 4.08 17.28
CA ALA A 109 -16.04 4.89 16.87
C ALA A 109 -15.80 4.77 15.36
N THR A 110 -15.67 5.92 14.70
CA THR A 110 -15.28 6.01 13.30
C THR A 110 -13.76 5.98 13.19
N HIS A 111 -13.26 5.09 12.34
CA HIS A 111 -11.83 4.98 12.02
C HIS A 111 -11.61 5.32 10.55
N THR A 112 -10.73 6.29 10.32
CA THR A 112 -10.26 6.61 8.97
C THR A 112 -9.03 5.79 8.64
N THR A 113 -9.05 5.12 7.50
CA THR A 113 -7.91 4.38 6.96
C THR A 113 -7.64 4.83 5.54
N LYS A 114 -6.38 4.73 5.12
CA LYS A 114 -5.95 5.06 3.77
C LYS A 114 -5.01 3.98 3.25
N SER A 115 -5.22 3.56 2.01
CA SER A 115 -4.45 2.52 1.35
C SER A 115 -4.19 2.83 -0.12
N TYR A 116 -3.10 2.29 -0.65
CA TYR A 116 -2.88 2.20 -2.08
C TYR A 116 -3.13 0.77 -2.54
N ARG A 117 -3.77 0.61 -3.69
CA ARG A 117 -4.11 -0.69 -4.27
C ARG A 117 -3.59 -0.81 -5.70
N VAL A 118 -3.10 -1.99 -6.05
CA VAL A 118 -2.70 -2.36 -7.42
C VAL A 118 -3.60 -3.49 -7.88
N THR A 119 -4.31 -3.28 -8.97
CA THR A 119 -5.35 -4.21 -9.45
C THR A 119 -4.88 -4.92 -10.71
N PHE A 120 -5.12 -6.23 -10.76
CA PHE A 120 -4.81 -7.13 -11.87
C PHE A 120 -6.11 -7.82 -12.29
N PRO A 121 -6.90 -7.20 -13.18
CA PRO A 121 -8.20 -7.74 -13.57
C PRO A 121 -8.08 -9.12 -14.22
N HIS A 122 -8.83 -10.14 -13.83
CA HIS A 122 -9.82 -10.22 -12.73
C HIS A 122 -9.36 -11.18 -11.62
N GLU A 123 -8.05 -11.18 -11.34
CA GLU A 123 -7.38 -12.22 -10.56
C GLU A 123 -6.90 -11.74 -9.20
N LYS A 124 -6.51 -10.46 -9.07
CA LYS A 124 -5.84 -10.00 -7.86
C LYS A 124 -5.98 -8.50 -7.60
N ILE A 125 -6.13 -8.13 -6.33
CA ILE A 125 -5.93 -6.75 -5.86
C ILE A 125 -4.95 -6.78 -4.69
N ALA A 126 -3.76 -6.24 -4.89
CA ALA A 126 -2.79 -6.05 -3.82
C ALA A 126 -3.00 -4.69 -3.16
N TYR A 127 -2.85 -4.59 -1.84
CA TYR A 127 -2.93 -3.30 -1.17
C TYR A 127 -1.91 -3.14 -0.05
N LYS A 128 -1.61 -1.87 0.27
CA LYS A 128 -0.85 -1.47 1.44
C LYS A 128 -1.56 -0.30 2.12
N GLN A 129 -1.80 -0.42 3.41
CA GLN A 129 -2.35 0.64 4.22
C GLN A 129 -1.23 1.61 4.65
N THR A 130 -1.46 2.92 4.48
CA THR A 130 -0.50 3.99 4.77
C THR A 130 -0.91 4.86 5.95
N VAL A 131 -2.20 4.92 6.27
CA VAL A 131 -2.70 5.45 7.55
C VAL A 131 -3.16 4.27 8.39
N LEU A 132 -2.34 3.90 9.38
CA LEU A 132 -2.50 2.70 10.20
C LEU A 132 -3.15 3.04 11.57
N PRO A 133 -3.94 2.13 12.15
CA PRO A 133 -4.30 2.16 13.56
C PRO A 133 -3.04 2.09 14.45
N ALA A 134 -3.14 2.64 15.67
CA ALA A 134 -2.01 2.79 16.59
C ALA A 134 -1.27 1.49 16.95
N LEU A 135 -1.91 0.32 16.79
CA LEU A 135 -1.35 -0.99 17.13
C LEU A 135 -0.55 -1.64 15.98
N MET A 136 -0.52 -1.05 14.79
CA MET A 136 0.12 -1.66 13.61
C MET A 136 1.21 -0.77 13.04
N THR A 137 2.33 -1.38 12.68
CA THR A 137 3.44 -0.73 11.95
C THR A 137 3.46 -1.08 10.47
N LEU A 138 2.76 -2.16 10.07
CA LEU A 138 2.59 -2.59 8.69
C LEU A 138 1.24 -3.31 8.54
N HIS A 139 0.50 -2.99 7.47
CA HIS A 139 -0.66 -3.78 7.06
C HIS A 139 -0.72 -3.82 5.53
N THR A 140 -0.63 -5.03 5.00
CA THR A 140 -0.72 -5.34 3.57
C THR A 140 -1.64 -6.52 3.40
N GLY A 141 -2.28 -6.64 2.24
CA GLY A 141 -3.08 -7.81 1.93
C GLY A 141 -3.33 -7.96 0.45
N TYR A 142 -4.00 -9.07 0.13
CA TYR A 142 -4.42 -9.42 -1.21
C TYR A 142 -5.88 -9.83 -1.21
N TRP A 143 -6.58 -9.51 -2.29
CA TRP A 143 -7.76 -10.20 -2.73
C TRP A 143 -7.36 -11.08 -3.90
N THR A 144 -7.74 -12.36 -3.89
CA THR A 144 -7.46 -13.38 -4.92
C THR A 144 -8.65 -14.30 -5.09
#